data_AF-A0A6G0ZAV2-F1
#
_entry.id   AF-A0A6G0ZAV2-F1
#
_cell.length_a   1.000
_cell.length_b   1.000
_cell.length_c   1.000
_cell.angle_alpha   90.00
_cell.angle_beta   90.00
_cell.angle_gamma   90.00
#
_symmetry.space_group_name_H-M   'P 1'
#
loop_
_entity.id
_entity.type
_entity.pdbx_description
1 polymer ?
#
loop_
_entity_poly.entity_id
_entity_poly.type
_entity_poly.pdbx_seq_one_letter_code
_entity_poly.pdbx_strand_id
1 'polypeptide(L)'
;MLVTVRTEREGGAWCPKEPVTREPTEWLEVNLHVVRVITSVETQGRFGNGQGQEFTEAFLIDYWRPKLGKWVRYRNITGHE
;
A
#
# COMPACT_ATOMS: atom_id res chain seq x y z
N MET A 1 -1.07 -7.36 10.74
CA MET A 1 -1.40 -5.97 11.16
C MET A 1 -2.55 -5.51 10.28
N LEU A 2 -3.69 -5.13 10.85
CA LEU A 2 -4.78 -4.52 10.09
C LEU A 2 -4.54 -3.01 10.09
N VAL A 3 -4.21 -2.45 8.93
CA VAL A 3 -4.11 -0.99 8.75
C VAL A 3 -5.42 -0.54 8.13
N THR A 4 -6.16 0.28 8.86
CA THR A 4 -7.43 0.87 8.40
C THR A 4 -7.23 2.36 8.17
N VAL A 5 -7.89 2.87 7.12
CA VAL A 5 -7.92 4.30 6.84
C VAL A 5 -8.79 5.00 7.89
N ARG A 6 -8.44 6.25 8.23
CA ARG A 6 -9.09 7.11 9.24
C ARG A 6 -9.06 6.57 10.66
N THR A 7 -8.01 5.82 11.00
CA THR A 7 -7.78 5.37 12.37
C THR A 7 -6.37 5.73 12.84
N GLU A 8 -6.28 6.33 14.01
CA GLU A 8 -5.01 6.60 14.69
C GLU A 8 -4.76 5.48 15.71
N ARG A 9 -3.79 4.61 15.43
CA ARG A 9 -3.33 3.54 16.33
C ARG A 9 -1.83 3.38 16.19
N GLU A 10 -1.14 3.04 17.28
CA GLU A 10 0.28 2.63 17.27
C GLU A 10 1.19 3.58 16.44
N GLY A 11 1.05 4.90 16.63
CA GLY A 11 1.83 5.91 15.89
C GLY A 11 1.18 6.46 14.62
N GLY A 12 0.01 5.96 14.23
CA GLY A 12 -0.91 6.63 13.29
C GLY A 12 -0.80 6.21 11.83
N ALA A 13 0.27 5.51 11.44
CA ALA A 13 0.43 4.95 10.10
C ALA A 13 1.47 3.82 10.11
N TRP A 14 1.55 3.09 9.00
CA TRP A 14 2.70 2.26 8.72
C TRP A 14 3.81 3.11 8.09
N CYS A 15 5.01 3.06 8.66
CA CYS A 15 6.23 3.62 8.09
C CYS A 15 7.29 2.53 7.99
N PRO A 16 7.97 2.36 6.85
CA PRO A 16 9.12 1.48 6.77
C PRO A 16 10.24 1.99 7.68
N LYS A 17 11.13 1.09 8.10
CA LYS A 17 12.24 1.45 9.00
C LYS A 17 13.23 2.39 8.32
N GLU A 18 13.59 2.08 7.08
CA GLU A 18 14.52 2.87 6.29
C GLU A 18 13.75 3.79 5.33
N PRO A 19 14.24 5.02 5.06
CA PRO A 19 13.66 5.88 4.04
C PRO A 19 13.67 5.19 2.67
N VAL A 20 12.52 5.20 2.00
CA VAL A 20 12.41 4.63 0.66
C VAL A 20 13.09 5.57 -0.34
N THR A 21 13.92 4.99 -1.22
CA THR A 21 14.54 5.74 -2.32
C THR A 21 13.60 5.76 -3.54
N ARG A 22 14.06 6.22 -4.71
CA ARG A 22 13.23 6.14 -5.93
C ARG A 22 12.93 4.69 -6.35
N GLU A 23 13.69 3.73 -5.84
CA GLU A 23 13.43 2.31 -6.06
C GLU A 23 12.55 1.76 -4.92
N PRO A 24 11.37 1.20 -5.23
CA PRO A 24 10.43 0.70 -4.24
C PRO A 24 10.91 -0.65 -3.71
N THR A 25 11.65 -0.63 -2.61
CA THR A 25 12.14 -1.83 -1.92
C THR A 25 11.27 -2.28 -0.76
N GLU A 26 10.35 -1.42 -0.30
CA GLU A 26 9.49 -1.63 0.86
C GLU A 26 8.03 -1.80 0.42
N TRP A 27 7.27 -2.64 1.13
CA TRP A 27 5.87 -2.91 0.79
C TRP A 27 5.00 -3.16 2.03
N LEU A 28 3.71 -2.86 1.87
CA LEU A 28 2.65 -3.28 2.78
C LEU A 28 1.77 -4.33 2.08
N GLU A 29 1.75 -5.55 2.61
CA GLU A 29 0.92 -6.63 2.06
C GLU A 29 -0.44 -6.73 2.79
N VAL A 30 -1.53 -6.83 2.02
CA VAL A 30 -2.87 -7.11 2.52
C VAL A 30 -3.35 -8.46 1.98
N ASN A 31 -3.41 -9.46 2.85
CA ASN A 31 -3.95 -10.78 2.49
C ASN A 31 -5.48 -10.79 2.62
N LEU A 32 -6.17 -10.95 1.48
CA LEU A 32 -7.64 -10.96 1.42
C LEU A 32 -8.27 -12.34 1.74
N HIS A 33 -7.44 -13.38 1.93
CA HIS A 33 -7.76 -14.79 2.15
C HIS A 33 -8.59 -15.50 1.07
N VAL A 34 -9.37 -14.76 0.28
CA VAL A 34 -10.15 -15.24 -0.84
C VAL A 34 -9.94 -14.32 -2.05
N VAL A 35 -10.15 -14.84 -3.25
CA VAL A 35 -10.07 -14.03 -4.47
C VAL A 35 -11.17 -12.98 -4.45
N ARG A 36 -10.77 -11.71 -4.60
CA ARG A 36 -11.69 -10.56 -4.69
C ARG A 36 -11.33 -9.71 -5.90
N VAL A 37 -12.34 -9.00 -6.41
CA VAL A 37 -12.13 -7.91 -7.37
C VAL A 37 -11.92 -6.63 -6.57
N ILE A 38 -10.77 -5.99 -6.78
CA ILE A 38 -10.44 -4.68 -6.20
C ILE A 38 -10.70 -3.63 -7.29
N THR A 39 -11.55 -2.64 -7.00
CA THR A 39 -11.90 -1.57 -7.95
C THR A 39 -11.25 -0.23 -7.61
N SER A 40 -10.83 -0.05 -6.35
CA SER A 40 -10.22 1.19 -5.86
C SER A 40 -9.32 0.92 -4.65
N VAL A 41 -8.39 1.85 -4.42
CA VAL A 41 -7.51 1.90 -3.24
C VAL A 41 -7.53 3.35 -2.73
N GLU A 42 -7.53 3.51 -1.41
CA GLU A 42 -7.36 4.80 -0.73
C GLU A 42 -6.09 4.70 0.13
N THR A 43 -5.20 5.69 0.01
CA THR A 43 -4.02 5.82 0.87
C THR A 43 -4.23 6.97 1.85
N GLN A 44 -3.63 6.85 3.03
CA GLN A 44 -3.59 7.93 4.01
C GLN A 44 -2.21 7.97 4.65
N GLY A 45 -1.66 9.18 4.76
CA GLY A 45 -0.43 9.43 5.52
C GLY A 45 -0.65 9.39 7.03
N ARG A 46 0.41 9.65 7.78
CA ARG A 46 0.36 9.70 9.24
C ARG A 46 -0.33 10.99 9.69
N PHE A 47 -1.38 10.88 10.51
CA PHE A 47 -2.01 12.06 11.12
C PHE A 47 -1.21 12.57 12.32
N GLY A 48 -0.82 11.67 13.25
CA GLY A 48 0.13 12.01 14.32
C GLY A 48 -0.35 13.15 15.22
N ASN A 49 -1.63 13.16 15.60
CA ASN A 49 -2.28 14.24 16.35
C ASN A 49 -2.11 15.63 15.70
N GLY A 50 -2.11 15.70 14.37
CA GLY A 50 -1.95 16.94 13.61
C GLY A 50 -0.50 17.38 13.40
N GLN A 51 0.47 16.60 13.87
CA GLN A 51 1.90 16.85 13.63
C GLN A 51 2.50 15.99 12.52
N GLY A 52 1.77 14.97 12.06
CA GLY A 52 2.20 14.11 10.97
C GLY A 52 2.30 14.87 9.66
N GLN A 53 3.39 14.62 8.93
CA GLN A 53 3.68 15.21 7.61
C GLN A 53 4.05 14.14 6.60
N GLU A 54 4.08 12.88 7.02
CA GLU A 54 4.55 11.75 6.25
C GLU A 54 3.38 11.15 5.47
N PHE A 55 3.46 11.19 4.14
CA PHE A 55 2.53 10.54 3.24
C PHE A 55 3.26 10.04 1.99
N THR A 56 2.70 9.05 1.35
CA THR A 56 3.24 8.50 0.10
C THR A 56 2.67 9.28 -1.08
N GLU A 57 3.54 9.93 -1.86
CA GLU A 57 3.16 10.71 -3.05
C GLU A 57 2.80 9.82 -4.24
N ALA A 58 3.46 8.67 -4.37
CA ALA A 58 3.24 7.69 -5.43
C ALA A 58 3.51 6.28 -4.92
N PHE A 59 2.78 5.30 -5.43
CA PHE A 59 2.92 3.90 -5.07
C PHE A 59 2.68 3.03 -6.29
N LEU A 60 3.13 1.78 -6.20
CA LEU A 60 2.92 0.77 -7.22
C LEU A 60 2.11 -0.37 -6.59
N ILE A 61 1.33 -1.07 -7.41
CA ILE A 61 0.53 -2.21 -6.94
C ILE A 61 1.11 -3.50 -7.54
N ASP A 62 1.50 -4.41 -6.67
CA ASP A 62 1.68 -5.82 -7.00
C ASP A 62 0.49 -6.62 -6.50
N TYR A 63 0.04 -7.57 -7.31
CA TYR A 63 -1.01 -8.50 -6.91
C TYR A 63 -0.61 -9.95 -7.22
N TRP A 64 -1.14 -10.86 -6.40
CA TRP A 64 -1.00 -12.30 -6.57
C TRP A 64 -2.38 -12.94 -6.64
N ARG A 65 -2.52 -13.99 -7.46
CA ARG A 65 -3.70 -14.87 -7.42
C ARG A 65 -3.29 -16.32 -7.71
N PRO A 66 -3.99 -17.34 -7.18
CA PRO A 66 -3.56 -18.74 -7.29
C PRO A 66 -3.28 -19.19 -8.73
N LYS A 67 -4.11 -18.75 -9.68
CA LYS A 67 -3.94 -19.09 -11.11
C LYS A 67 -2.66 -18.55 -11.75
N LEU A 68 -2.04 -17.52 -11.18
CA LEU A 68 -0.78 -16.95 -11.69
C LEU A 68 0.45 -17.55 -11.03
N GLY A 69 0.36 -17.96 -9.77
CA GLY A 69 1.49 -18.52 -9.01
C GLY A 69 2.67 -17.56 -8.80
N LYS A 70 2.50 -16.27 -9.12
CA LYS A 70 3.54 -15.23 -9.01
C LYS A 70 2.90 -13.86 -8.78
N TRP A 71 3.71 -12.95 -8.22
CA TRP A 71 3.37 -11.54 -8.16
C TRP A 71 3.41 -10.92 -9.55
N VAL A 72 2.48 -10.02 -9.81
CA VAL A 72 2.36 -9.30 -11.08
C VAL A 72 2.14 -7.83 -10.78
N ARG A 73 2.96 -6.99 -11.43
CA ARG A 73 2.83 -5.54 -11.43
C ARG A 73 1.54 -5.15 -12.15
N TYR A 74 0.67 -4.46 -11.43
CA TYR A 74 -0.49 -3.82 -12.03
C TYR A 74 -0.02 -2.76 -13.02
N ARG A 75 -0.71 -2.71 -14.16
CA ARG A 75 -0.62 -1.63 -15.14
C ARG A 75 -2.04 -1.25 -15.50
N ASN A 76 -2.29 0.04 -15.60
CA ASN A 76 -3.56 0.55 -16.07
C ASN A 76 -3.77 0.22 -17.56
N ILE A 77 -4.94 0.54 -18.10
CA ILE A 77 -5.32 0.22 -19.50
C ILE A 77 -4.40 0.87 -20.55
N THR A 78 -3.69 1.94 -20.16
CA THR A 78 -2.71 2.65 -21.00
C THR A 78 -1.28 2.14 -20.80
N GLY A 79 -1.06 1.15 -19.93
CA GLY A 79 0.25 0.54 -19.67
C GLY A 79 1.10 1.26 -18.62
N HIS A 80 0.58 2.30 -17.97
CA HIS A 80 1.27 2.96 -16.85
C HIS A 80 1.08 2.17 -15.56
N GLU A 81 2.14 2.12 -14.76
CA GLU A 81 2.16 1.50 -13.43
C GLU A 81 1.67 2.46 -12.34
#